data_AF-A0A928EIZ0-F1
#
_entry.id   AF-A0A928EIZ0-F1
#
_cell.length_a   1.000
_cell.length_b   1.000
_cell.length_c   1.000
_cell.angle_alpha   90.00
_cell.angle_beta   90.00
_cell.angle_gamma   90.00
#
_symmetry.space_group_name_H-M   'P 1'
#
loop_
_entity.id
_entity.type
_entity.pdbx_description
1 polymer ?
#
loop_
_entity_poly.entity_id
_entity_poly.type
_entity_poly.pdbx_seq_one_letter_code
_entity_poly.pdbx_strand_id
1 'polypeptide(L)'
;MSLTYQLAISPAQTEAYLSRGLDHVCGFTVDAAAAASITRVADLIELLNCGMPGSPFSPDRPIDILHVPNNPFIQTRLAVGPLHTEAFLGGVVEFAPFDGSGIARAGDVETPLLWMEPTRLTAGSRLWRFHPDSAKPELLGIYHGIAWGWESTATGDFTACIPSQVLGPVAHRPWADLPAEVELDDAGETPAAVTLVSPTEPTQEEGFTQLPNGLWAKRIAYHDDLDLHENQLLGRVQGIPVRAIRALRDGDDVVLQVASLLIDSPLAAAAGFQRYTQGINTLVLPVAKLEDQTTRQARPKQWDVSKRPAVTNQSQRERTNDDIQALLTDIFALISYTAPTGWQALRLTVQMVEKRVHYSARAELAPAPAPAGTVEGDARRTDDGADRSGAAQTAPPSARTVPVRLLPTAIMNYAGQIKALAYREGEGAPFSLTFEFTSQGRSKLSLNKTKEPAWAAQVPAETWRADFAAFPRDGEHTPHWLRARMADDTTPPL
;
A
#
# COMPACT_ATOMS: atom_id res chain seq x y z
N MET A 1 24.02 -18.71 6.78
CA MET A 1 23.30 -17.81 7.71
C MET A 1 21.95 -17.52 7.09
N SER A 2 20.87 -17.61 7.88
CA SER A 2 19.54 -17.21 7.44
C SER A 2 19.50 -15.70 7.19
N LEU A 3 18.76 -15.28 6.17
CA LEU A 3 18.57 -13.88 5.82
C LEU A 3 17.97 -13.10 7.02
N THR A 4 18.48 -11.90 7.27
CA THR A 4 17.95 -10.97 8.28
C THR A 4 17.69 -9.63 7.61
N TYR A 5 16.49 -9.11 7.79
CA TYR A 5 16.10 -7.80 7.29
C TYR A 5 16.46 -6.71 8.30
N GLN A 6 16.84 -5.53 7.82
CA GLN A 6 17.15 -4.36 8.63
C GLN A 6 16.26 -3.17 8.24
N LEU A 7 15.54 -2.60 9.22
CA LEU A 7 14.61 -1.48 9.05
C LEU A 7 14.86 -0.36 10.07
N ALA A 8 14.57 0.89 9.69
CA ALA A 8 14.59 2.03 10.61
C ALA A 8 13.28 2.10 11.41
N ILE A 9 13.38 2.27 12.72
CA ILE A 9 12.24 2.31 13.64
C ILE A 9 12.17 3.68 14.30
N SER A 10 11.01 4.33 14.20
CA SER A 10 10.80 5.64 14.82
C SER A 10 10.78 5.54 16.35
N PRO A 11 11.08 6.64 17.08
CA PRO A 11 11.01 6.63 18.54
C PRO A 11 9.66 6.17 19.10
N ALA A 12 8.55 6.53 18.45
CA ALA A 12 7.21 6.11 18.84
C ALA A 12 6.97 4.60 18.65
N GLN A 13 7.59 4.00 17.62
CA GLN A 13 7.55 2.55 17.41
C GLN A 13 8.46 1.82 18.40
N THR A 14 9.65 2.34 18.70
CA THR A 14 10.50 1.79 19.77
C THR A 14 9.75 1.75 21.10
N GLU A 15 9.09 2.85 21.46
CA GLU A 15 8.22 2.88 22.64
C GLU A 15 7.10 1.84 22.52
N ALA A 16 6.42 1.75 21.37
CA ALA A 16 5.36 0.76 21.16
C ALA A 16 5.84 -0.70 21.28
N TYR A 17 7.06 -1.01 20.83
CA TYR A 17 7.66 -2.33 20.98
C TYR A 17 7.94 -2.63 22.46
N LEU A 18 8.70 -1.77 23.13
CA LEU A 18 9.22 -2.07 24.46
C LEU A 18 8.18 -1.86 25.59
N SER A 19 7.23 -0.94 25.43
CA SER A 19 6.23 -0.62 26.48
C SER A 19 4.85 -1.22 26.24
N ARG A 20 4.51 -1.56 24.99
CA ARG A 20 3.19 -2.08 24.61
C ARG A 20 3.24 -3.43 23.91
N GLY A 21 4.43 -3.97 23.68
CA GLY A 21 4.60 -5.30 23.11
C GLY A 21 4.16 -5.41 21.66
N LEU A 22 4.25 -4.33 20.87
CA LEU A 22 3.86 -4.32 19.46
C LEU A 22 4.52 -5.49 18.70
N ASP A 23 3.76 -6.24 17.91
CA ASP A 23 4.20 -7.53 17.37
C ASP A 23 4.35 -7.55 15.84
N HIS A 24 4.31 -6.39 15.17
CA HIS A 24 4.37 -6.33 13.70
C HIS A 24 5.35 -5.30 13.18
N VAL A 25 5.74 -5.46 11.91
CA VAL A 25 6.72 -4.65 11.19
C VAL A 25 6.35 -4.52 9.71
N CYS A 26 6.80 -3.44 9.09
CA CYS A 26 6.67 -3.16 7.66
C CYS A 26 7.58 -2.01 7.24
N GLY A 27 7.63 -1.73 5.95
CA GLY A 27 8.29 -0.56 5.38
C GLY A 27 9.54 -0.89 4.59
N PHE A 28 10.39 0.12 4.36
CA PHE A 28 11.64 -0.08 3.64
C PHE A 28 12.65 -0.87 4.45
N THR A 29 13.31 -1.81 3.78
CA THR A 29 14.29 -2.71 4.38
C THR A 29 15.43 -3.02 3.41
N VAL A 30 16.56 -3.42 3.97
CA VAL A 30 17.69 -4.03 3.24
C VAL A 30 18.06 -5.36 3.88
N ASP A 31 18.94 -6.14 3.24
CA ASP A 31 19.63 -7.26 3.88
C ASP A 31 20.63 -6.71 4.91
N ALA A 32 20.47 -7.09 6.18
CA ALA A 32 21.34 -6.67 7.27
C ALA A 32 22.81 -7.06 7.03
N ALA A 33 23.07 -8.19 6.37
CA ALA A 33 24.43 -8.62 6.06
C ALA A 33 25.11 -7.69 5.03
N ALA A 34 24.36 -7.23 4.03
CA ALA A 34 24.85 -6.28 3.03
C ALA A 34 25.11 -4.88 3.62
N ALA A 35 24.36 -4.50 4.67
CA ALA A 35 24.49 -3.23 5.35
C ALA A 35 25.43 -3.26 6.58
N ALA A 36 26.10 -4.38 6.86
CA ALA A 36 26.80 -4.60 8.13
C ALA A 36 27.95 -3.61 8.43
N SER A 37 28.55 -3.00 7.40
CA SER A 37 29.60 -1.98 7.55
C SER A 37 29.05 -0.59 7.87
N ILE A 38 27.75 -0.36 7.66
CA ILE A 38 27.10 0.94 7.86
C ILE A 38 26.69 1.09 9.33
N THR A 39 27.41 1.96 10.04
CA THR A 39 27.20 2.19 11.48
C THR A 39 26.96 3.65 11.84
N ARG A 40 27.26 4.59 10.95
CA ARG A 40 26.98 6.01 11.19
C ARG A 40 25.50 6.28 11.02
N VAL A 41 24.93 7.08 11.92
CA VAL A 41 23.50 7.46 11.88
C VAL A 41 23.12 8.09 10.53
N ALA A 42 23.92 9.03 10.03
CA ALA A 42 23.65 9.69 8.75
C ALA A 42 23.56 8.70 7.58
N ASP A 43 24.46 7.71 7.54
CA ASP A 43 24.49 6.71 6.48
C ASP A 43 23.31 5.72 6.62
N LEU A 44 22.90 5.36 7.84
CA LEU A 44 21.71 4.55 8.07
C LEU A 44 20.44 5.26 7.58
N ILE A 45 20.35 6.58 7.80
CA ILE A 45 19.24 7.41 7.33
C ILE A 45 19.18 7.46 5.80
N GLU A 46 20.33 7.62 5.16
CA GLU A 46 20.46 7.62 3.70
C GLU A 46 20.12 6.25 3.11
N LEU A 47 20.74 5.18 3.62
CA LEU A 47 20.56 3.80 3.15
C LEU A 47 19.09 3.38 3.19
N LEU A 48 18.41 3.65 4.31
CA LEU A 48 17.01 3.25 4.53
C LEU A 48 16.01 4.27 3.99
N ASN A 49 16.49 5.32 3.31
CA ASN A 49 15.67 6.36 2.70
C ASN A 49 14.69 7.01 3.69
N CYS A 50 15.10 7.15 4.95
CA CYS A 50 14.23 7.62 6.01
C CYS A 50 14.40 9.11 6.36
N GLY A 51 15.28 9.84 5.66
CA GLY A 51 15.55 11.27 5.87
C GLY A 51 14.60 12.26 5.16
N MET A 52 13.37 11.87 4.87
CA MET A 52 12.40 12.70 4.13
C MET A 52 11.90 13.93 4.92
N PRO A 53 11.28 14.94 4.28
CA PRO A 53 10.70 16.08 4.98
C PRO A 53 9.69 15.64 6.07
N GLY A 54 9.85 16.15 7.28
CA GLY A 54 9.02 15.78 8.44
C GLY A 54 9.38 14.43 9.08
N SER A 55 10.50 13.81 8.67
CA SER A 55 11.01 12.58 9.27
C SER A 55 11.29 12.74 10.77
N PRO A 56 11.03 11.71 11.59
CA PRO A 56 11.48 11.67 12.98
C PRO A 56 12.99 11.42 13.13
N PHE A 57 13.69 11.11 12.03
CA PHE A 57 15.11 10.76 12.01
C PHE A 57 15.98 11.97 11.69
N SER A 58 17.12 12.09 12.39
CA SER A 58 18.09 13.18 12.22
C SER A 58 19.50 12.64 12.45
N PRO A 59 20.51 13.10 11.68
CA PRO A 59 21.89 12.62 11.82
C PRO A 59 22.51 12.91 13.20
N ASP A 60 22.00 13.90 13.92
CA ASP A 60 22.50 14.34 15.22
C ASP A 60 21.81 13.65 16.40
N ARG A 61 20.93 12.68 16.14
CA ARG A 61 20.18 11.94 17.16
C ARG A 61 20.35 10.44 16.99
N PRO A 62 20.20 9.64 18.06
CA PRO A 62 20.21 8.19 17.90
C PRO A 62 19.11 7.71 16.95
N ILE A 63 19.41 6.66 16.20
CA ILE A 63 18.45 5.94 15.35
C ILE A 63 18.31 4.51 15.84
N ASP A 64 17.07 4.04 15.90
CA ASP A 64 16.78 2.66 16.26
C ASP A 64 16.60 1.84 14.98
N ILE A 65 17.24 0.68 14.94
CA ILE A 65 17.31 -0.24 13.82
C ILE A 65 16.81 -1.61 14.27
N LEU A 66 15.84 -2.15 13.56
CA LEU A 66 15.27 -3.46 13.84
C LEU A 66 15.85 -4.50 12.89
N HIS A 67 16.41 -5.54 13.46
CA HIS A 67 16.79 -6.77 12.76
C HIS A 67 15.67 -7.80 12.87
N VAL A 68 15.16 -8.26 11.73
CA VAL A 68 14.07 -9.23 11.64
C VAL A 68 14.56 -10.48 10.90
N PRO A 69 14.71 -11.62 11.59
CA PRO A 69 14.99 -12.89 10.93
C PRO A 69 13.92 -13.23 9.91
N ASN A 70 14.31 -13.74 8.75
CA ASN A 70 13.36 -14.16 7.73
C ASN A 70 12.45 -15.28 8.23
N ASN A 71 11.21 -15.28 7.76
CA ASN A 71 10.21 -16.29 8.09
C ASN A 71 9.31 -16.60 6.87
N PRO A 72 8.57 -17.72 6.87
CA PRO A 72 7.72 -18.13 5.75
C PRO A 72 6.64 -17.10 5.33
N PHE A 73 6.16 -16.29 6.28
CA PHE A 73 5.09 -15.31 6.09
C PHE A 73 5.60 -13.91 5.74
N ILE A 74 6.89 -13.61 5.88
CA ILE A 74 7.46 -12.34 5.42
C ILE A 74 7.39 -12.29 3.91
N GLN A 75 6.86 -11.19 3.39
CA GLN A 75 6.81 -10.89 1.97
C GLN A 75 7.51 -9.57 1.68
N THR A 76 8.44 -9.61 0.74
CA THR A 76 9.23 -8.45 0.31
C THR A 76 9.23 -8.32 -1.21
N ARG A 77 9.34 -7.08 -1.67
CA ARG A 77 9.45 -6.70 -3.08
C ARG A 77 10.57 -5.71 -3.26
N LEU A 78 11.11 -5.58 -4.46
CA LEU A 78 12.00 -4.46 -4.76
C LEU A 78 11.19 -3.14 -4.66
N ALA A 79 11.73 -2.15 -3.93
CA ALA A 79 11.07 -0.87 -3.73
C ALA A 79 11.35 0.05 -4.94
N VAL A 80 10.57 -0.13 -6.01
CA VAL A 80 10.80 0.55 -7.29
C VAL A 80 9.66 1.47 -7.69
N GLY A 81 10.00 2.53 -8.43
CA GLY A 81 9.05 3.52 -8.92
C GLY A 81 8.11 3.01 -10.01
N PRO A 82 7.06 3.77 -10.38
CA PRO A 82 6.04 3.32 -11.31
C PRO A 82 6.57 2.86 -12.67
N LEU A 83 7.59 3.54 -13.21
CA LEU A 83 8.17 3.22 -14.53
C LEU A 83 9.29 2.16 -14.45
N HIS A 84 9.50 1.50 -13.32
CA HIS A 84 10.46 0.40 -13.25
C HIS A 84 9.84 -0.91 -13.76
N THR A 85 10.62 -1.75 -14.43
CA THR A 85 10.14 -3.02 -15.01
C THR A 85 9.61 -4.00 -13.96
N GLU A 86 10.12 -3.92 -12.73
CA GLU A 86 9.64 -4.73 -11.59
C GLU A 86 8.48 -4.09 -10.79
N ALA A 87 7.94 -2.95 -11.24
CA ALA A 87 6.85 -2.27 -10.55
C ALA A 87 5.61 -3.17 -10.43
N PHE A 88 5.08 -3.28 -9.22
CA PHE A 88 3.84 -4.01 -8.91
C PHE A 88 2.73 -3.02 -8.54
N LEU A 89 1.56 -3.16 -9.16
CA LEU A 89 0.37 -2.31 -8.91
C LEU A 89 0.69 -0.80 -8.86
N GLY A 90 1.43 -0.28 -9.83
CA GLY A 90 1.82 1.13 -9.88
C GLY A 90 3.19 1.44 -9.26
N GLY A 91 3.85 0.44 -8.67
CA GLY A 91 5.13 0.63 -7.99
C GLY A 91 4.97 1.44 -6.69
N VAL A 92 6.10 1.87 -6.16
CA VAL A 92 6.20 2.72 -4.98
C VAL A 92 6.26 4.18 -5.42
N VAL A 93 5.35 5.00 -4.88
CA VAL A 93 5.39 6.45 -4.99
C VAL A 93 5.57 7.02 -3.58
N GLU A 94 6.77 7.50 -3.31
CA GLU A 94 7.18 8.03 -2.01
C GLU A 94 7.93 9.37 -2.20
N PHE A 95 8.01 10.17 -1.15
CA PHE A 95 8.78 11.42 -1.19
C PHE A 95 10.30 11.16 -1.20
N ALA A 96 11.05 12.16 -1.69
CA ALA A 96 12.50 12.19 -1.57
C ALA A 96 12.94 11.90 -0.12
N PRO A 97 14.03 11.14 0.10
CA PRO A 97 15.09 10.82 -0.85
C PRO A 97 14.82 9.64 -1.80
N PHE A 98 13.67 8.96 -1.68
CA PHE A 98 13.33 7.84 -2.55
C PHE A 98 13.33 8.24 -4.03
N ASP A 99 14.05 7.50 -4.86
CA ASP A 99 14.25 7.79 -6.28
C ASP A 99 13.58 6.76 -7.22
N GLY A 100 12.98 5.69 -6.67
CA GLY A 100 12.35 4.64 -7.45
C GLY A 100 13.29 3.66 -8.13
N SER A 101 14.60 3.71 -7.86
CA SER A 101 15.59 2.82 -8.49
C SER A 101 15.56 1.39 -7.93
N GLY A 102 15.03 1.19 -6.72
CA GLY A 102 15.12 -0.09 -6.02
C GLY A 102 16.51 -0.36 -5.44
N ILE A 103 17.38 0.65 -5.36
CA ILE A 103 18.74 0.51 -4.87
C ILE A 103 18.96 1.46 -3.69
N ALA A 104 19.41 0.91 -2.57
CA ALA A 104 19.84 1.65 -1.39
C ALA A 104 21.34 1.94 -1.50
N ARG A 105 21.74 3.19 -1.21
CA ARG A 105 23.13 3.66 -1.24
C ARG A 105 23.45 4.44 0.01
N ALA A 106 24.59 4.14 0.62
CA ALA A 106 25.21 4.97 1.66
C ALA A 106 26.66 4.55 1.85
N GLY A 107 27.57 5.52 1.99
CA GLY A 107 29.01 5.24 2.04
C GLY A 107 29.46 4.42 0.83
N ASP A 108 30.15 3.31 1.08
CA ASP A 108 30.62 2.37 0.04
C ASP A 108 29.65 1.20 -0.20
N VAL A 109 28.43 1.23 0.39
CA VAL A 109 27.45 0.16 0.26
C VAL A 109 26.40 0.51 -0.80
N GLU A 110 26.21 -0.43 -1.72
CA GLU A 110 25.09 -0.48 -2.66
C GLU A 110 24.39 -1.83 -2.49
N THR A 111 23.07 -1.82 -2.24
CA THR A 111 22.28 -3.04 -2.02
C THR A 111 20.84 -2.86 -2.47
N PRO A 112 20.08 -3.91 -2.79
CA PRO A 112 18.66 -3.77 -3.10
C PRO A 112 17.89 -3.08 -1.97
N LEU A 113 17.15 -2.02 -2.31
CA LEU A 113 16.14 -1.44 -1.44
C LEU A 113 14.85 -2.23 -1.60
N LEU A 114 14.35 -2.76 -0.50
CA LEU A 114 13.17 -3.62 -0.49
C LEU A 114 12.03 -2.91 0.24
N TRP A 115 10.80 -3.28 -0.11
CA TRP A 115 9.60 -2.95 0.64
C TRP A 115 9.04 -4.23 1.25
N MET A 116 8.90 -4.22 2.58
CA MET A 116 8.33 -5.30 3.38
C MET A 116 6.83 -5.04 3.61
N GLU A 117 5.99 -5.97 3.16
CA GLU A 117 4.56 -5.98 3.45
C GLU A 117 4.33 -6.07 4.98
N PRO A 118 3.26 -5.46 5.52
CA PRO A 118 2.87 -5.68 6.90
C PRO A 118 2.84 -7.16 7.26
N THR A 119 3.60 -7.50 8.30
CA THR A 119 3.79 -8.87 8.75
C THR A 119 4.10 -8.89 10.25
N ARG A 120 3.85 -10.03 10.87
CA ARG A 120 4.18 -10.25 12.27
C ARG A 120 5.69 -10.47 12.42
N LEU A 121 6.26 -9.99 13.51
CA LEU A 121 7.65 -10.20 13.86
C LEU A 121 7.98 -11.68 14.05
N THR A 122 9.18 -12.05 13.62
CA THR A 122 9.77 -13.36 13.89
C THR A 122 10.42 -13.36 15.26
N ALA A 123 10.21 -14.39 16.08
CA ALA A 123 11.03 -14.62 17.27
C ALA A 123 12.54 -14.52 16.95
N GLY A 124 13.29 -13.91 17.86
CA GLY A 124 14.70 -13.57 17.67
C GLY A 124 14.94 -12.22 16.99
N SER A 125 13.90 -11.44 16.67
CA SER A 125 14.07 -10.06 16.21
C SER A 125 14.74 -9.20 17.28
N ARG A 126 15.64 -8.29 16.88
CA ARG A 126 16.49 -7.50 17.79
C ARG A 126 16.40 -6.01 17.45
N LEU A 127 16.12 -5.19 18.46
CA LEU A 127 16.08 -3.75 18.33
C LEU A 127 17.39 -3.14 18.83
N TRP A 128 18.13 -2.48 17.94
CA TRP A 128 19.42 -1.86 18.19
C TRP A 128 19.31 -0.34 18.14
N ARG A 129 20.08 0.37 18.95
CA ARG A 129 20.24 1.82 18.91
C ARG A 129 21.63 2.20 18.46
N PHE A 130 21.71 3.01 17.41
CA PHE A 130 22.94 3.59 16.91
C PHE A 130 23.02 5.05 17.36
N HIS A 131 24.18 5.48 17.86
CA HIS A 131 24.39 6.85 18.34
C HIS A 131 25.34 7.60 17.40
N PRO A 132 25.16 8.92 17.20
CA PRO A 132 26.07 9.72 16.36
C PRO A 132 27.54 9.65 16.81
N ASP A 133 27.77 9.58 18.12
CA ASP A 133 29.10 9.66 18.74
C ASP A 133 29.68 8.30 19.18
N SER A 134 29.04 7.19 18.80
CA SER A 134 29.50 5.84 19.16
C SER A 134 29.54 4.91 17.95
N ALA A 135 30.66 4.22 17.77
CA ALA A 135 30.79 3.16 16.78
C ALA A 135 30.09 1.86 17.19
N LYS A 136 29.71 1.70 18.48
CA LYS A 136 29.05 0.50 18.98
C LYS A 136 27.57 0.77 19.22
N PRO A 137 26.65 0.01 18.58
CA PRO A 137 25.24 0.10 18.89
C PRO A 137 24.91 -0.56 20.23
N GLU A 138 23.82 -0.10 20.85
CA GLU A 138 23.22 -0.64 22.07
C GLU A 138 22.07 -1.57 21.70
N LEU A 139 21.99 -2.77 22.29
CA LEU A 139 20.81 -3.63 22.14
C LEU A 139 19.74 -3.14 23.12
N LEU A 140 18.56 -2.77 22.64
CA LEU A 140 17.44 -2.28 23.45
C LEU A 140 16.45 -3.38 23.84
N GLY A 141 16.29 -4.39 23.00
CA GLY A 141 15.34 -5.47 23.27
C GLY A 141 15.36 -6.61 22.25
N ILE A 142 14.80 -7.73 22.66
CA ILE A 142 14.70 -8.96 21.88
C ILE A 142 13.24 -9.41 21.87
N TYR A 143 12.71 -9.73 20.69
CA TYR A 143 11.37 -10.27 20.56
C TYR A 143 11.40 -11.80 20.69
N HIS A 144 10.70 -12.35 21.68
CA HIS A 144 10.65 -13.77 22.04
C HIS A 144 9.39 -14.48 21.56
N GLY A 145 8.79 -13.97 20.49
CA GLY A 145 7.61 -14.56 19.91
C GLY A 145 6.32 -14.10 20.56
N ILE A 146 5.21 -14.61 20.04
CA ILE A 146 3.88 -14.03 20.28
C ILE A 146 3.36 -14.23 21.70
N ALA A 147 3.91 -15.22 22.40
CA ALA A 147 3.53 -15.58 23.75
C ALA A 147 4.21 -14.67 24.80
N TRP A 148 5.46 -14.29 24.55
CA TRP A 148 6.30 -13.55 25.49
C TRP A 148 6.46 -12.07 25.12
N GLY A 149 6.42 -11.75 23.82
CA GLY A 149 6.60 -10.41 23.32
C GLY A 149 8.06 -9.94 23.41
N TRP A 150 8.25 -8.69 23.80
CA TRP A 150 9.56 -8.04 23.88
C TRP A 150 10.17 -8.16 25.27
N GLU A 151 11.40 -8.66 25.34
CA GLU A 151 12.28 -8.48 26.50
C GLU A 151 13.04 -7.15 26.35
N SER A 152 12.94 -6.26 27.34
CA SER A 152 13.79 -5.08 27.42
C SER A 152 15.15 -5.45 28.00
N THR A 153 16.25 -5.10 27.33
CA THR A 153 17.60 -5.33 27.89
C THR A 153 17.93 -4.45 29.09
N ALA A 154 17.22 -3.33 29.25
CA ALA A 154 17.42 -2.39 30.35
C ALA A 154 16.84 -2.92 31.67
N THR A 155 15.70 -3.64 31.62
CA THR A 155 15.01 -4.12 32.82
C THR A 155 14.94 -5.64 32.95
N GLY A 156 15.06 -6.38 31.84
CA GLY A 156 14.80 -7.82 31.75
C GLY A 156 13.31 -8.18 31.71
N ASP A 157 12.42 -7.18 31.68
CA ASP A 157 10.97 -7.41 31.70
C ASP A 157 10.44 -7.77 30.31
N PHE A 158 9.43 -8.64 30.31
CA PHE A 158 8.71 -9.06 29.12
C PHE A 158 7.40 -8.28 28.95
N THR A 159 7.18 -7.75 27.75
CA THR A 159 5.95 -7.04 27.39
C THR A 159 5.38 -7.61 26.08
N ALA A 160 4.15 -8.12 26.14
CA ALA A 160 3.42 -8.61 24.98
C ALA A 160 2.10 -7.86 24.79
N CYS A 161 1.73 -7.61 23.53
CA CYS A 161 0.37 -7.19 23.20
C CYS A 161 -0.54 -8.41 22.99
N ILE A 162 -1.87 -8.20 23.03
CA ILE A 162 -2.82 -9.20 22.51
C ILE A 162 -2.59 -9.31 21.00
N PRO A 163 -2.16 -10.47 20.49
CA PRO A 163 -1.82 -10.58 19.08
C PRO A 163 -3.07 -10.51 18.20
N SER A 164 -2.98 -9.73 17.12
CA SER A 164 -4.10 -9.51 16.20
C SER A 164 -4.36 -10.74 15.33
N GLN A 165 -5.61 -11.19 15.19
CA GLN A 165 -5.96 -12.29 14.29
C GLN A 165 -5.91 -11.92 12.80
N VAL A 166 -5.80 -10.63 12.45
CA VAL A 166 -5.78 -10.16 11.04
C VAL A 166 -4.38 -9.99 10.45
N LEU A 167 -3.33 -10.36 11.21
CA LEU A 167 -1.94 -10.24 10.80
C LEU A 167 -1.07 -11.33 11.44
N GLY A 168 -0.30 -12.05 10.62
CA GLY A 168 0.51 -13.19 11.04
C GLY A 168 -0.28 -14.51 11.09
N PRO A 169 0.40 -15.61 11.44
CA PRO A 169 -0.21 -16.93 11.44
C PRO A 169 -1.29 -17.06 12.52
N VAL A 170 -2.33 -17.81 12.17
CA VAL A 170 -3.34 -18.35 13.08
C VAL A 170 -3.42 -19.86 12.88
N ALA A 171 -3.79 -20.57 13.93
CA ALA A 171 -4.19 -21.96 13.87
C ALA A 171 -5.70 -22.05 14.03
N HIS A 172 -6.37 -22.65 13.05
CA HIS A 172 -7.80 -22.91 13.16
C HIS A 172 -8.05 -24.11 14.08
N ARG A 173 -8.96 -23.91 15.03
CA ARG A 173 -9.52 -24.94 15.90
C ARG A 173 -11.04 -24.98 15.73
N PRO A 174 -11.70 -26.11 16.04
CA PRO A 174 -13.16 -26.19 15.97
C PRO A 174 -13.91 -25.12 16.79
N TRP A 175 -13.25 -24.51 17.76
CA TRP A 175 -13.81 -23.53 18.68
C TRP A 175 -13.31 -22.09 18.45
N ALA A 176 -12.19 -21.87 17.74
CA ALA A 176 -11.65 -20.53 17.44
C ALA A 176 -10.49 -20.55 16.44
N ASP A 177 -10.19 -19.39 15.84
CA ASP A 177 -8.88 -19.11 15.25
C ASP A 177 -7.96 -18.49 16.31
N LEU A 178 -6.84 -19.14 16.59
CA LEU A 178 -5.87 -18.67 17.58
C LEU A 178 -4.66 -18.05 16.90
N PRO A 179 -4.20 -16.84 17.28
CA PRO A 179 -2.87 -16.38 16.92
C PRO A 179 -1.82 -17.45 17.22
N ALA A 180 -0.96 -17.70 16.24
CA ALA A 180 0.02 -18.77 16.29
C ALA A 180 1.39 -18.29 15.83
N GLU A 181 2.42 -18.94 16.35
CA GLU A 181 3.79 -18.81 15.86
C GLU A 181 4.31 -20.20 15.52
N VAL A 182 4.94 -20.30 14.36
CA VAL A 182 5.52 -21.55 13.86
C VAL A 182 7.02 -21.49 14.11
N GLU A 183 7.51 -22.42 14.92
CA GLU A 183 8.93 -22.61 15.18
C GLU A 183 9.49 -23.54 14.10
N LEU A 184 10.50 -23.06 13.38
CA LEU A 184 11.28 -23.90 12.48
C LEU A 184 12.41 -24.59 13.27
N ASP A 185 12.94 -25.67 12.73
CA ASP A 185 14.18 -26.28 13.21
C ASP A 185 15.37 -25.30 13.14
N ASP A 186 16.50 -25.68 13.73
CA ASP A 186 17.72 -24.86 13.75
C ASP A 186 18.26 -24.54 12.34
N ALA A 187 17.90 -25.35 11.33
CA ALA A 187 18.27 -25.13 9.93
C ALA A 187 17.33 -24.12 9.23
N GLY A 188 16.16 -23.85 9.78
CA GLY A 188 15.11 -23.03 9.16
C GLY A 188 14.43 -23.73 7.99
N GLU A 189 14.42 -25.07 7.98
CA GLU A 189 13.96 -25.88 6.85
C GLU A 189 12.57 -26.46 7.10
N THR A 190 12.34 -27.01 8.29
CA THR A 190 11.09 -27.71 8.63
C THR A 190 10.40 -27.13 9.86
N PRO A 191 9.05 -27.04 9.87
CA PRO A 191 8.31 -26.71 11.08
C PRO A 191 8.46 -27.80 12.15
N ALA A 192 8.86 -27.40 13.36
CA ALA A 192 9.06 -28.30 14.50
C ALA A 192 7.92 -28.20 15.52
N ALA A 193 7.42 -26.99 15.78
CA ALA A 193 6.38 -26.74 16.76
C ALA A 193 5.51 -25.53 16.41
N VAL A 194 4.36 -25.46 17.05
CA VAL A 194 3.45 -24.32 16.98
C VAL A 194 3.11 -23.86 18.38
N THR A 195 3.32 -22.58 18.64
CA THR A 195 2.87 -21.92 19.87
C THR A 195 1.56 -21.19 19.60
N LEU A 196 0.50 -21.60 20.28
CA LEU A 196 -0.85 -21.02 20.23
C LEU A 196 -1.01 -20.03 21.37
N VAL A 197 -1.62 -18.87 21.11
CA VAL A 197 -1.86 -17.83 22.11
C VAL A 197 -3.32 -17.43 22.15
N SER A 198 -3.86 -17.26 23.35
CA SER A 198 -5.20 -16.75 23.61
C SER A 198 -5.17 -15.63 24.66
N PRO A 199 -5.94 -14.53 24.49
CA PRO A 199 -6.04 -13.47 25.50
C PRO A 199 -6.86 -13.89 26.73
N THR A 200 -7.63 -14.98 26.64
CA THR A 200 -8.47 -15.51 27.72
C THR A 200 -8.26 -17.01 27.87
N GLU A 201 -8.55 -17.57 29.04
CA GLU A 201 -8.43 -19.01 29.30
C GLU A 201 -9.26 -19.84 28.30
N PRO A 202 -8.64 -20.70 27.48
CA PRO A 202 -9.39 -21.61 26.62
C PRO A 202 -9.93 -22.78 27.43
N THR A 203 -11.24 -22.82 27.68
CA THR A 203 -11.87 -23.91 28.45
C THR A 203 -12.18 -25.14 27.60
N GLN A 204 -12.08 -25.03 26.27
CA GLN A 204 -12.41 -26.07 25.30
C GLN A 204 -11.22 -27.01 25.00
N GLU A 205 -10.01 -26.65 25.43
CA GLU A 205 -8.78 -27.40 25.13
C GLU A 205 -7.79 -27.33 26.29
N GLU A 206 -7.39 -28.49 26.83
CA GLU A 206 -6.42 -28.56 27.92
C GLU A 206 -4.98 -28.22 27.46
N GLY A 207 -4.12 -27.88 28.42
CA GLY A 207 -2.68 -27.67 28.21
C GLY A 207 -2.27 -26.23 27.93
N PHE A 208 -3.21 -25.29 27.92
CA PHE A 208 -2.88 -23.87 27.99
C PHE A 208 -2.40 -23.51 29.41
N THR A 209 -1.36 -22.70 29.48
CA THR A 209 -0.85 -22.15 30.74
C THR A 209 -0.90 -20.63 30.69
N GLN A 210 -1.34 -20.01 31.77
CA GLN A 210 -1.30 -18.55 31.88
C GLN A 210 0.15 -18.09 32.11
N LEU A 211 0.57 -17.13 31.29
CA LEU A 211 1.89 -16.50 31.37
C LEU A 211 1.86 -15.27 32.29
N PRO A 212 3.01 -14.78 32.78
CA PRO A 212 3.08 -13.60 33.63
C PRO A 212 2.46 -12.33 33.03
N ASN A 213 2.42 -12.23 31.69
CA ASN A 213 1.79 -11.13 30.97
C ASN A 213 0.25 -11.27 30.82
N GLY A 214 -0.34 -12.31 31.42
CA GLY A 214 -1.78 -12.57 31.43
C GLY A 214 -2.30 -13.37 30.22
N LEU A 215 -1.50 -13.54 29.17
CA LEU A 215 -1.86 -14.35 28.01
C LEU A 215 -1.83 -15.84 28.37
N TRP A 216 -2.63 -16.63 27.65
CA TRP A 216 -2.61 -18.08 27.74
C TRP A 216 -1.88 -18.65 26.54
N ALA A 217 -0.91 -19.51 26.77
CA ALA A 217 -0.14 -20.12 25.69
C ALA A 217 -0.11 -21.64 25.79
N LYS A 218 -0.07 -22.30 24.64
CA LYS A 218 0.12 -23.75 24.49
C LYS A 218 1.06 -24.02 23.34
N ARG A 219 2.16 -24.73 23.61
CA ARG A 219 3.08 -25.20 22.57
C ARG A 219 2.76 -26.65 22.23
N ILE A 220 2.62 -26.94 20.94
CA ILE A 220 2.36 -28.28 20.41
C ILE A 220 3.41 -28.65 19.36
N ALA A 221 3.63 -29.94 19.14
CA ALA A 221 4.41 -30.40 18.00
C ALA A 221 3.70 -30.06 16.70
N TYR A 222 4.45 -29.69 15.67
CA TYR A 222 3.89 -29.48 14.34
C TYR A 222 3.45 -30.82 13.71
N HIS A 223 2.36 -30.77 12.94
CA HIS A 223 1.89 -31.86 12.10
C HIS A 223 1.13 -31.29 10.89
N ASP A 224 1.18 -31.97 9.74
CA ASP A 224 0.70 -31.42 8.45
C ASP A 224 -0.83 -31.22 8.38
N ASP A 225 -1.60 -31.85 9.27
CA ASP A 225 -3.03 -31.64 9.43
C ASP A 225 -3.38 -30.41 10.29
N LEU A 226 -2.38 -29.68 10.82
CA LEU A 226 -2.63 -28.37 11.41
C LEU A 226 -3.08 -27.37 10.35
N ASP A 227 -4.27 -26.81 10.55
CA ASP A 227 -4.75 -25.72 9.72
C ASP A 227 -4.11 -24.39 10.14
N LEU A 228 -2.93 -24.12 9.55
CA LEU A 228 -2.18 -22.88 9.73
C LEU A 228 -2.32 -21.97 8.51
N HIS A 229 -2.71 -20.72 8.75
CA HIS A 229 -2.84 -19.71 7.71
C HIS A 229 -2.77 -18.31 8.32
N GLU A 230 -2.61 -17.28 7.50
CA GLU A 230 -2.82 -15.89 7.89
C GLU A 230 -4.21 -15.45 7.43
N ASN A 231 -4.99 -14.85 8.33
CA ASN A 231 -6.27 -14.24 8.01
C ASN A 231 -6.05 -12.80 7.52
N GLN A 232 -6.40 -12.54 6.27
CA GLN A 232 -6.31 -11.21 5.66
C GLN A 232 -7.70 -10.60 5.53
N LEU A 233 -8.01 -9.62 6.38
CA LEU A 233 -9.20 -8.80 6.23
C LEU A 233 -8.88 -7.63 5.28
N LEU A 234 -9.55 -7.62 4.14
CA LEU A 234 -9.37 -6.67 3.06
C LEU A 234 -10.64 -5.81 2.91
N GLY A 235 -10.49 -4.63 2.34
CA GLY A 235 -11.61 -3.78 1.99
C GLY A 235 -11.17 -2.51 1.29
N ARG A 236 -12.00 -1.48 1.34
CA ARG A 236 -11.74 -0.16 0.75
C ARG A 236 -12.04 0.95 1.74
N VAL A 237 -11.29 2.04 1.60
CA VAL A 237 -11.59 3.32 2.24
C VAL A 237 -11.50 4.41 1.17
N GLN A 238 -12.61 5.09 0.89
CA GLN A 238 -12.67 6.14 -0.12
C GLN A 238 -12.14 5.68 -1.49
N GLY A 239 -12.43 4.42 -1.87
CA GLY A 239 -11.96 3.80 -3.10
C GLY A 239 -10.52 3.28 -3.07
N ILE A 240 -9.72 3.55 -2.03
CA ILE A 240 -8.37 3.01 -1.88
C ILE A 240 -8.46 1.60 -1.29
N PRO A 241 -7.88 0.57 -1.93
CA PRO A 241 -7.86 -0.78 -1.37
C PRO A 241 -6.94 -0.81 -0.14
N VAL A 242 -7.42 -1.44 0.93
CA VAL A 242 -6.71 -1.54 2.22
C VAL A 242 -6.72 -2.96 2.76
N ARG A 243 -5.79 -3.23 3.68
CA ARG A 243 -5.74 -4.44 4.50
C ARG A 243 -5.72 -4.04 5.97
N ALA A 244 -6.52 -4.71 6.80
CA ALA A 244 -6.40 -4.58 8.25
C ALA A 244 -5.09 -5.20 8.72
N ILE A 245 -4.33 -4.45 9.50
CA ILE A 245 -3.05 -4.89 10.09
C ILE A 245 -3.17 -5.07 11.60
N ARG A 246 -4.16 -4.43 12.23
CA ARG A 246 -4.51 -4.65 13.65
C ARG A 246 -6.00 -4.48 13.89
N ALA A 247 -6.55 -5.29 14.77
CA ALA A 247 -7.81 -5.02 15.45
C ALA A 247 -7.51 -4.52 16.87
N LEU A 248 -8.11 -3.40 17.24
CA LEU A 248 -7.98 -2.76 18.54
C LEU A 248 -9.37 -2.65 19.17
N ARG A 249 -9.45 -2.67 20.50
CA ARG A 249 -10.67 -2.32 21.23
C ARG A 249 -10.63 -0.84 21.60
N ASP A 250 -11.74 -0.15 21.36
CA ASP A 250 -12.01 1.21 21.81
C ASP A 250 -13.31 1.20 22.61
N GLY A 251 -13.20 1.04 23.94
CA GLY A 251 -14.35 0.69 24.77
C GLY A 251 -14.96 -0.65 24.34
N ASP A 252 -16.26 -0.62 24.00
CA ASP A 252 -17.00 -1.79 23.49
C ASP A 252 -16.86 -1.96 21.97
N ASP A 253 -16.36 -0.94 21.26
CA ASP A 253 -16.22 -0.95 19.81
C ASP A 253 -14.90 -1.59 19.36
N VAL A 254 -14.93 -2.19 18.16
CA VAL A 254 -13.73 -2.68 17.47
C VAL A 254 -13.33 -1.67 16.40
N VAL A 255 -12.11 -1.16 16.51
CA VAL A 255 -11.49 -0.31 15.49
C VAL A 255 -10.36 -1.07 14.82
N LEU A 256 -10.22 -0.87 13.51
CA LEU A 256 -9.17 -1.45 12.70
C LEU A 256 -8.11 -0.40 12.41
N GLN A 257 -6.84 -0.76 12.60
CA GLN A 257 -5.77 -0.09 11.89
C GLN A 257 -5.62 -0.80 10.54
N VAL A 258 -5.82 -0.05 9.45
CA VAL A 258 -5.68 -0.55 8.08
C VAL A 258 -4.50 0.11 7.39
N ALA A 259 -3.82 -0.63 6.52
CA ALA A 259 -2.77 -0.12 5.64
C ALA A 259 -3.27 -0.06 4.19
N SER A 260 -2.90 1.00 3.47
CA SER A 260 -3.12 1.08 2.02
C SER A 260 -2.37 -0.05 1.30
N LEU A 261 -3.05 -0.73 0.38
CA LEU A 261 -2.43 -1.72 -0.51
C LEU A 261 -1.76 -1.07 -1.74
N LEU A 262 -2.12 0.18 -2.04
CA LEU A 262 -1.38 0.99 -3.00
C LEU A 262 -0.25 1.71 -2.26
N ILE A 263 0.98 1.52 -2.74
CA ILE A 263 2.17 2.13 -2.17
C ILE A 263 2.34 3.53 -2.76
N ASP A 264 1.40 4.41 -2.42
CA ASP A 264 1.29 5.75 -3.00
C ASP A 264 1.03 6.77 -1.89
N SER A 265 2.12 7.32 -1.35
CA SER A 265 2.06 8.25 -0.22
C SER A 265 1.32 9.56 -0.53
N PRO A 266 1.48 10.19 -1.71
CA PRO A 266 0.66 11.34 -2.10
C PRO A 266 -0.84 11.03 -2.15
N LEU A 267 -1.23 9.91 -2.77
CA LEU A 267 -2.63 9.48 -2.83
C LEU A 267 -3.20 9.23 -1.43
N ALA A 268 -2.47 8.48 -0.60
CA ALA A 268 -2.91 8.11 0.74
C ALA A 268 -3.07 9.35 1.64
N ALA A 269 -2.12 10.29 1.58
CA ALA A 269 -2.20 11.55 2.32
C ALA A 269 -3.43 12.37 1.90
N ALA A 270 -3.74 12.45 0.60
CA ALA A 270 -4.93 13.14 0.10
C ALA A 270 -6.26 12.49 0.56
N ALA A 271 -6.23 11.19 0.89
CA ALA A 271 -7.36 10.47 1.48
C ALA A 271 -7.39 10.50 3.03
N GLY A 272 -6.44 11.17 3.67
CA GLY A 272 -6.37 11.32 5.13
C GLY A 272 -5.61 10.22 5.87
N PHE A 273 -4.96 9.30 5.16
CA PHE A 273 -4.08 8.32 5.79
C PHE A 273 -2.84 9.02 6.37
N GLN A 274 -2.33 8.47 7.46
CA GLN A 274 -1.10 8.92 8.08
C GLN A 274 0.04 7.99 7.65
N ARG A 275 1.19 8.57 7.28
CA ARG A 275 2.40 7.79 7.06
C ARG A 275 2.79 7.10 8.36
N TYR A 276 2.90 5.78 8.32
CA TYR A 276 3.37 4.96 9.44
C TYR A 276 4.88 4.73 9.35
N THR A 277 5.36 4.43 8.15
CA THR A 277 6.79 4.31 7.78
C THR A 277 6.92 4.46 6.26
N GLN A 278 8.13 4.44 5.70
CA GLN A 278 8.36 4.56 4.24
C GLN A 278 7.54 3.51 3.48
N GLY A 279 6.76 3.96 2.50
CA GLY A 279 5.90 3.08 1.71
C GLY A 279 4.74 2.44 2.47
N ILE A 280 4.41 2.89 3.69
CA ILE A 280 3.27 2.38 4.46
C ILE A 280 2.45 3.55 5.01
N ASN A 281 1.22 3.64 4.56
CA ASN A 281 0.25 4.64 5.03
C ASN A 281 -0.92 3.92 5.69
N THR A 282 -1.29 4.36 6.89
CA THR A 282 -2.32 3.71 7.70
C THR A 282 -3.45 4.66 8.10
N LEU A 283 -4.61 4.10 8.38
CA LEU A 283 -5.76 4.80 8.93
C LEU A 283 -6.37 3.94 10.04
N VAL A 284 -6.84 4.56 11.12
CA VAL A 284 -7.64 3.88 12.14
C VAL A 284 -9.10 4.24 11.92
N LEU A 285 -9.97 3.23 11.83
CA LEU A 285 -11.40 3.43 11.60
C LEU A 285 -12.24 2.33 12.28
N PRO A 286 -13.51 2.60 12.63
CA PRO A 286 -14.46 1.55 13.00
C PRO A 286 -14.64 0.55 11.86
N VAL A 287 -14.84 -0.74 12.19
CA VAL A 287 -15.07 -1.81 11.19
C VAL A 287 -16.21 -1.45 10.23
N ALA A 288 -17.28 -0.81 10.72
CA ALA A 288 -18.43 -0.40 9.92
C ALA A 288 -18.12 0.63 8.81
N LYS A 289 -16.95 1.28 8.85
CA LYS A 289 -16.49 2.23 7.82
C LYS A 289 -15.63 1.57 6.73
N LEU A 290 -15.33 0.29 6.85
CA LEU A 290 -14.60 -0.46 5.83
C LEU A 290 -15.58 -0.94 4.74
N GLU A 291 -15.37 -0.47 3.51
CA GLU A 291 -16.20 -0.81 2.34
C GLU A 291 -15.73 -2.12 1.70
N ASP A 292 -16.62 -2.83 0.98
CA ASP A 292 -16.30 -4.03 0.20
C ASP A 292 -15.47 -5.09 0.96
N GLN A 293 -15.86 -5.35 2.21
CA GLN A 293 -15.13 -6.25 3.10
C GLN A 293 -15.04 -7.66 2.55
N THR A 294 -13.83 -8.19 2.52
CA THR A 294 -13.55 -9.57 2.13
C THR A 294 -12.48 -10.16 3.03
N THR A 295 -12.61 -11.45 3.35
CA THR A 295 -11.59 -12.19 4.10
C THR A 295 -10.93 -13.21 3.18
N ARG A 296 -9.61 -13.31 3.26
CA ARG A 296 -8.80 -14.28 2.54
C ARG A 296 -7.88 -15.00 3.51
N GLN A 297 -7.78 -16.33 3.37
CA GLN A 297 -6.74 -17.11 4.03
C GLN A 297 -5.49 -17.17 3.13
N ALA A 298 -4.32 -16.84 3.70
CA ALA A 298 -3.03 -16.91 3.03
C ALA A 298 -2.14 -17.95 3.71
N ARG A 299 -1.62 -18.91 2.94
CA ARG A 299 -0.68 -19.93 3.44
C ARG A 299 0.71 -19.70 2.84
N PRO A 300 1.79 -20.01 3.58
CA PRO A 300 3.12 -19.97 3.01
C PRO A 300 3.22 -21.00 1.88
N LYS A 301 3.90 -20.64 0.78
CA LYS A 301 4.14 -21.59 -0.33
C LYS A 301 5.16 -22.65 0.04
N GLN A 302 6.08 -22.32 0.95
CA GLN A 302 7.16 -23.18 1.42
C GLN A 302 7.54 -22.77 2.85
N TRP A 303 7.92 -23.74 3.67
CA TRP A 303 8.42 -23.53 5.03
C TRP A 303 9.92 -23.24 5.07
N ASP A 304 10.69 -23.86 4.16
CA ASP A 304 12.13 -23.66 4.07
C ASP A 304 12.48 -22.21 3.70
N VAL A 305 13.22 -21.56 4.61
CA VAL A 305 13.74 -20.20 4.45
C VAL A 305 15.26 -20.14 4.38
N SER A 306 15.96 -21.27 4.49
CA SER A 306 17.43 -21.37 4.57
C SER A 306 18.17 -20.74 3.39
N LYS A 307 17.56 -20.80 2.20
CA LYS A 307 18.08 -20.26 0.92
C LYS A 307 17.13 -19.26 0.26
N ARG A 308 16.15 -18.74 1.00
CA ARG A 308 15.15 -17.83 0.44
C ARG A 308 15.79 -16.48 0.10
N PRO A 309 15.64 -15.97 -1.14
CA PRO A 309 16.21 -14.69 -1.54
C PRO A 309 15.56 -13.52 -0.79
N ALA A 310 16.26 -12.39 -0.75
CA ALA A 310 15.76 -11.19 -0.07
C ALA A 310 14.55 -10.56 -0.74
N VAL A 311 14.37 -10.72 -2.06
CA VAL A 311 13.13 -10.41 -2.78
C VAL A 311 12.29 -11.68 -2.85
N THR A 312 11.19 -11.76 -2.10
CA THR A 312 10.36 -12.97 -2.06
C THR A 312 9.23 -12.96 -3.07
N ASN A 313 8.79 -11.78 -3.51
CA ASN A 313 7.72 -11.60 -4.48
C ASN A 313 8.21 -10.87 -5.72
N GLN A 314 8.30 -11.58 -6.83
CA GLN A 314 8.67 -11.05 -8.14
C GLN A 314 7.44 -10.95 -9.05
N SER A 315 7.46 -10.01 -9.99
CA SER A 315 6.47 -9.98 -11.08
C SER A 315 6.65 -11.23 -11.93
N GLN A 316 5.56 -11.96 -12.19
CA GLN A 316 5.58 -13.10 -13.13
C GLN A 316 5.48 -12.65 -14.59
N ARG A 317 5.12 -11.39 -14.84
CA ARG A 317 4.92 -10.83 -16.16
C ARG A 317 6.03 -9.85 -16.47
N GLU A 318 6.66 -10.03 -17.63
CA GLU A 318 7.56 -9.03 -18.20
C GLU A 318 6.76 -7.75 -18.50
N ARG A 319 7.25 -6.62 -17.97
CA ARG A 319 6.63 -5.31 -18.11
C ARG A 319 7.53 -4.42 -18.96
N THR A 320 6.92 -3.75 -19.93
CA THR A 320 7.58 -2.75 -20.77
C THR A 320 6.91 -1.40 -20.60
N ASN A 321 7.71 -0.33 -20.65
CA ASN A 321 7.24 1.06 -20.65
C ASN A 321 7.33 1.70 -22.03
N ASP A 322 7.70 0.94 -23.05
CA ASP A 322 7.91 1.43 -24.42
C ASP A 322 6.72 1.13 -25.33
N ASP A 323 5.70 0.45 -24.82
CA ASP A 323 4.46 0.15 -25.52
C ASP A 323 3.26 0.86 -24.85
N ILE A 324 2.57 1.68 -25.62
CA ILE A 324 1.36 2.39 -25.18
C ILE A 324 0.26 1.39 -24.76
N GLN A 325 0.11 0.24 -25.43
CA GLN A 325 -0.92 -0.74 -25.06
C GLN A 325 -0.62 -1.43 -23.72
N ALA A 326 0.66 -1.73 -23.44
CA ALA A 326 1.09 -2.20 -22.13
C ALA A 326 0.77 -1.16 -21.04
N LEU A 327 1.11 0.12 -21.25
CA LEU A 327 0.79 1.19 -20.30
C LEU A 327 -0.73 1.38 -20.12
N LEU A 328 -1.54 1.26 -21.17
CA LEU A 328 -3.00 1.31 -21.07
C LEU A 328 -3.56 0.15 -20.23
N THR A 329 -2.94 -1.03 -20.32
CA THR A 329 -3.30 -2.19 -19.50
C THR A 329 -2.99 -1.92 -18.02
N ASP A 330 -1.83 -1.34 -17.72
CA ASP A 330 -1.44 -0.97 -16.35
C ASP A 330 -2.34 0.13 -15.77
N ILE A 331 -2.68 1.14 -16.56
CA ILE A 331 -3.64 2.18 -16.17
C ILE A 331 -5.01 1.55 -15.89
N PHE A 332 -5.50 0.67 -16.76
CA PHE A 332 -6.77 -0.02 -16.56
C PHE A 332 -6.78 -0.87 -15.28
N ALA A 333 -5.68 -1.57 -14.99
CA ALA A 333 -5.54 -2.34 -13.76
C ALA A 333 -5.69 -1.42 -12.53
N LEU A 334 -4.92 -0.33 -12.47
CA LEU A 334 -5.00 0.65 -11.38
C LEU A 334 -6.39 1.27 -11.21
N ILE A 335 -7.06 1.59 -12.33
CA ILE A 335 -8.45 2.07 -12.33
C ILE A 335 -9.38 1.01 -11.77
N SER A 336 -9.25 -0.25 -12.18
CA SER A 336 -10.10 -1.33 -11.65
C SER A 336 -9.94 -1.50 -10.14
N TYR A 337 -8.74 -1.23 -9.61
CA TYR A 337 -8.47 -1.23 -8.16
C TYR A 337 -9.01 0.00 -7.43
N THR A 338 -9.32 1.11 -8.09
CA THR A 338 -9.67 2.39 -7.41
C THR A 338 -10.99 3.01 -7.84
N ALA A 339 -11.59 2.52 -8.92
CA ALA A 339 -12.87 2.97 -9.41
C ALA A 339 -13.98 2.67 -8.39
N PRO A 340 -15.04 3.52 -8.33
CA PRO A 340 -16.16 3.29 -7.44
C PRO A 340 -16.85 1.94 -7.70
N THR A 341 -17.39 1.34 -6.65
CA THR A 341 -18.13 0.08 -6.73
C THR A 341 -19.28 0.19 -7.73
N GLY A 342 -19.40 -0.81 -8.61
CA GLY A 342 -20.45 -0.85 -9.65
C GLY A 342 -20.19 0.01 -10.88
N TRP A 343 -19.00 0.59 -11.07
CA TRP A 343 -18.66 1.32 -12.29
C TRP A 343 -18.81 0.46 -13.56
N GLN A 344 -19.23 1.09 -14.65
CA GLN A 344 -19.45 0.49 -15.97
C GLN A 344 -18.55 1.10 -17.03
N ALA A 345 -18.36 2.42 -16.95
CA ALA A 345 -17.43 3.16 -17.79
C ALA A 345 -16.71 4.23 -16.97
N LEU A 346 -15.49 4.57 -17.37
CA LEU A 346 -14.72 5.66 -16.81
C LEU A 346 -14.06 6.47 -17.92
N ARG A 347 -14.23 7.79 -17.89
CA ARG A 347 -13.51 8.73 -18.74
C ARG A 347 -12.54 9.54 -17.89
N LEU A 348 -11.26 9.49 -18.26
CA LEU A 348 -10.17 10.26 -17.66
C LEU A 348 -9.55 11.14 -18.73
N THR A 349 -9.52 12.45 -18.50
CA THR A 349 -8.76 13.40 -19.33
C THR A 349 -7.60 13.94 -18.52
N VAL A 350 -6.40 13.90 -19.07
CA VAL A 350 -5.17 14.40 -18.46
C VAL A 350 -4.52 15.41 -19.39
N GLN A 351 -4.21 16.60 -18.89
CA GLN A 351 -3.33 17.58 -19.53
C GLN A 351 -2.00 17.57 -18.78
N MET A 352 -0.91 17.46 -19.52
CA MET A 352 0.45 17.49 -18.98
C MET A 352 1.30 18.48 -19.76
N VAL A 353 1.86 19.44 -19.04
CA VAL A 353 2.79 20.43 -19.57
C VAL A 353 3.95 20.50 -18.60
N GLU A 354 5.14 20.09 -19.04
CA GLU A 354 6.30 19.88 -18.18
C GLU A 354 5.94 18.99 -16.97
N LYS A 355 6.11 19.48 -15.73
CA LYS A 355 5.77 18.77 -14.49
C LYS A 355 4.35 19.08 -13.99
N ARG A 356 3.61 19.98 -14.64
CA ARG A 356 2.25 20.36 -14.24
C ARG A 356 1.24 19.40 -14.86
N VAL A 357 0.41 18.82 -14.00
CA VAL A 357 -0.62 17.86 -14.39
C VAL A 357 -1.99 18.38 -13.95
N HIS A 358 -2.92 18.48 -14.89
CA HIS A 358 -4.33 18.71 -14.61
C HIS A 358 -5.12 17.50 -15.10
N TYR A 359 -6.09 17.03 -14.34
CA TYR A 359 -6.93 15.92 -14.76
C TYR A 359 -8.38 16.08 -14.33
N SER A 360 -9.26 15.37 -15.04
CA SER A 360 -10.63 15.12 -14.59
C SER A 360 -10.99 13.67 -14.89
N ALA A 361 -11.59 12.99 -13.92
CA ALA A 361 -12.12 11.64 -14.09
C ALA A 361 -13.59 11.57 -13.69
N ARG A 362 -14.38 10.84 -14.48
CA ARG A 362 -15.80 10.58 -14.22
C ARG A 362 -16.09 9.10 -14.47
N ALA A 363 -16.75 8.47 -13.51
CA ALA A 363 -17.23 7.09 -13.62
C ALA A 363 -18.75 7.09 -13.82
N GLU A 364 -19.22 6.28 -14.75
CA GLU A 364 -20.63 5.92 -14.90
C GLU A 364 -20.89 4.67 -14.08
N LEU A 365 -21.87 4.72 -13.19
CA LEU A 365 -22.24 3.60 -12.32
C LEU A 365 -23.45 2.87 -12.89
N ALA A 366 -23.50 1.56 -12.63
CA ALA A 366 -24.71 0.78 -12.85
C ALA A 366 -25.89 1.42 -12.10
N PRO A 367 -27.09 1.40 -12.67
CA PRO A 367 -28.27 1.86 -11.97
C PRO A 367 -28.45 1.07 -10.68
N ALA A 368 -28.73 1.76 -9.56
CA ALA A 368 -28.97 1.11 -8.28
C ALA A 368 -30.18 0.16 -8.42
N PRO A 369 -30.13 -1.06 -7.86
CA PRO A 369 -31.32 -1.90 -7.80
C PRO A 369 -32.43 -1.15 -7.07
N ALA A 370 -33.66 -1.22 -7.58
CA ALA A 370 -34.80 -0.64 -6.91
C ALA A 370 -34.86 -1.21 -5.47
N PRO A 371 -35.15 -0.38 -4.44
CA PRO A 371 -35.30 -0.89 -3.10
C PRO A 371 -36.35 -2.01 -3.12
N ALA A 372 -35.98 -3.18 -2.59
CA ALA A 372 -36.92 -4.30 -2.44
C ALA A 372 -38.13 -3.76 -1.68
N GLY A 373 -39.30 -3.76 -2.36
CA GLY A 373 -40.49 -3.08 -1.87
C GLY A 373 -40.78 -3.47 -0.43
N THR A 374 -41.00 -2.47 0.41
CA THR A 374 -41.81 -2.63 1.61
C THR A 374 -43.11 -3.31 1.19
N VAL A 375 -43.27 -4.57 1.58
CA VAL A 375 -44.56 -5.23 1.56
C VAL A 375 -45.38 -4.53 2.65
N GLU A 376 -46.01 -3.40 2.31
CA GLU A 376 -47.09 -2.87 3.13
C GLU A 376 -48.31 -3.75 2.90
N GLY A 377 -48.66 -4.48 3.95
CA GLY A 377 -49.87 -5.27 4.03
C GLY A 377 -51.12 -4.39 3.95
N ASP A 378 -52.05 -4.88 3.14
CA ASP A 378 -53.47 -5.02 3.47
C ASP A 378 -54.23 -3.78 3.96
N ALA A 379 -54.98 -3.12 3.06
CA ALA A 379 -56.33 -2.64 3.36
C ALA A 379 -57.15 -2.27 2.12
N ARG A 380 -58.23 -3.04 1.93
CA ARG A 380 -59.56 -2.67 1.40
C ARG A 380 -59.70 -2.27 -0.07
N ARG A 381 -60.11 -3.32 -0.80
CA ARG A 381 -61.01 -3.31 -1.94
C ARG A 381 -62.27 -2.45 -1.66
N THR A 382 -62.42 -1.37 -2.41
CA THR A 382 -63.72 -0.82 -2.80
C THR A 382 -63.68 -0.57 -4.29
N ASP A 383 -64.54 -1.30 -5.01
CA ASP A 383 -64.90 -1.03 -6.40
C ASP A 383 -65.38 0.42 -6.52
N ASP A 384 -64.81 1.16 -7.47
CA ASP A 384 -65.60 1.99 -8.39
C ASP A 384 -64.76 2.35 -9.61
N GLY A 385 -65.34 2.07 -10.78
CA GLY A 385 -64.68 2.20 -12.07
C GLY A 385 -64.56 3.64 -12.55
N ALA A 386 -63.38 3.99 -13.04
CA ALA A 386 -63.19 5.02 -14.07
C ALA A 386 -61.78 4.90 -14.65
N ASP A 387 -61.72 4.24 -15.80
CA ASP A 387 -60.88 4.54 -16.97
C ASP A 387 -59.73 5.55 -16.77
N ARG A 388 -58.51 5.04 -16.49
CA ARG A 388 -57.24 5.74 -16.75
C ARG A 388 -56.17 4.72 -17.12
N SER A 389 -56.05 4.43 -18.41
CA SER A 389 -54.83 3.86 -19.00
C SER A 389 -53.71 4.90 -18.97
N GLY A 390 -53.14 5.14 -17.80
CA GLY A 390 -51.89 5.87 -17.61
C GLY A 390 -50.81 4.86 -17.23
N ALA A 391 -50.27 4.15 -18.22
CA ALA A 391 -49.04 3.40 -18.01
C ALA A 391 -47.95 4.41 -17.65
N ALA A 392 -47.72 4.62 -16.36
CA ALA A 392 -46.52 5.28 -15.88
C ALA A 392 -45.34 4.41 -16.32
N GLN A 393 -44.75 4.75 -17.46
CA GLN A 393 -43.41 4.29 -17.81
C GLN A 393 -42.51 4.81 -16.72
N THR A 394 -42.19 3.95 -15.75
CA THR A 394 -41.02 4.14 -14.91
C THR A 394 -39.85 4.23 -15.85
N ALA A 395 -39.34 5.45 -16.04
CA ALA A 395 -38.14 5.68 -16.82
C ALA A 395 -37.06 4.71 -16.29
N PRO A 396 -36.33 3.99 -17.18
CA PRO A 396 -35.27 3.12 -16.73
C PRO A 396 -34.31 3.95 -15.86
N PRO A 397 -33.83 3.40 -14.73
CA PRO A 397 -32.95 4.14 -13.85
C PRO A 397 -31.75 4.65 -14.66
N SER A 398 -31.64 5.98 -14.78
CA SER A 398 -30.59 6.62 -15.57
C SER A 398 -29.23 6.32 -14.95
N ALA A 399 -28.25 5.98 -15.76
CA ALA A 399 -26.87 5.80 -15.32
C ALA A 399 -26.41 7.03 -14.51
N ARG A 400 -25.91 6.79 -13.31
CA ARG A 400 -25.42 7.85 -12.42
C ARG A 400 -23.94 8.09 -12.71
N THR A 401 -23.59 9.30 -13.13
CA THR A 401 -22.19 9.70 -13.26
C THR A 401 -21.67 10.31 -11.96
N VAL A 402 -20.51 9.87 -11.50
CA VAL A 402 -19.84 10.41 -10.30
C VAL A 402 -18.41 10.87 -10.63
N PRO A 403 -17.92 11.96 -10.02
CA PRO A 403 -16.52 12.36 -10.17
C PRO A 403 -15.60 11.38 -9.42
N VAL A 404 -14.48 11.02 -10.04
CA VAL A 404 -13.38 10.29 -9.38
C VAL A 404 -12.32 11.33 -9.01
N ARG A 405 -12.23 11.63 -7.71
CA ARG A 405 -11.40 12.74 -7.22
C ARG A 405 -9.94 12.35 -7.02
N LEU A 406 -9.71 11.14 -6.54
CA LEU A 406 -8.39 10.61 -6.24
C LEU A 406 -8.04 9.52 -7.26
N LEU A 407 -6.85 9.62 -7.85
CA LEU A 407 -6.31 8.64 -8.77
C LEU A 407 -4.90 8.26 -8.32
N PRO A 408 -4.49 7.00 -8.48
CA PRO A 408 -3.10 6.61 -8.27
C PRO A 408 -2.14 7.49 -9.07
N THR A 409 -1.13 8.02 -8.39
CA THR A 409 -0.06 8.86 -8.94
C THR A 409 0.70 8.13 -10.05
N ALA A 410 0.78 6.80 -9.97
CA ALA A 410 1.32 5.95 -11.04
C ALA A 410 0.63 6.16 -12.40
N ILE A 411 -0.69 6.43 -12.43
CA ILE A 411 -1.42 6.71 -13.68
C ILE A 411 -0.86 7.96 -14.36
N MET A 412 -0.47 8.99 -13.58
CA MET A 412 0.10 10.21 -14.12
C MET A 412 1.49 9.98 -14.70
N ASN A 413 2.29 9.11 -14.06
CA ASN A 413 3.59 8.69 -14.60
C ASN A 413 3.42 7.93 -15.93
N TYR A 414 2.46 7.01 -15.99
CA TYR A 414 2.15 6.27 -17.23
C TYR A 414 1.66 7.19 -18.34
N ALA A 415 0.80 8.14 -18.02
CA ALA A 415 0.33 9.11 -19.00
C ALA A 415 1.47 10.01 -19.52
N GLY A 416 2.42 10.39 -18.64
CA GLY A 416 3.64 11.11 -19.03
C GLY A 416 4.53 10.29 -19.97
N GLN A 417 4.68 8.99 -19.70
CA GLN A 417 5.39 8.07 -20.60
C GLN A 417 4.67 7.93 -21.95
N ILE A 418 3.33 7.82 -21.96
CA ILE A 418 2.55 7.81 -23.22
C ILE A 418 2.73 9.11 -23.99
N LYS A 419 2.80 10.27 -23.31
CA LYS A 419 3.10 11.57 -23.96
C LYS A 419 4.47 11.51 -24.65
N ALA A 420 5.49 11.00 -23.97
CA ALA A 420 6.83 10.84 -24.51
C ALA A 420 6.86 9.89 -25.72
N LEU A 421 6.22 8.72 -25.64
CA LEU A 421 6.13 7.76 -26.73
C LEU A 421 5.33 8.28 -27.94
N ALA A 422 4.36 9.16 -27.70
CA ALA A 422 3.55 9.77 -28.76
C ALA A 422 4.19 11.01 -29.40
N TYR A 423 5.36 11.44 -28.90
CA TYR A 423 6.17 12.48 -29.52
C TYR A 423 6.58 12.05 -30.94
N ARG A 424 6.53 13.00 -31.87
CA ARG A 424 7.12 12.86 -33.20
C ARG A 424 7.87 14.14 -33.49
N GLU A 425 9.08 14.00 -34.02
CA GLU A 425 9.90 15.13 -34.43
C GLU A 425 9.12 16.03 -35.40
N GLY A 426 9.22 17.35 -35.22
CA GLY A 426 8.48 18.34 -36.00
C GLY A 426 6.99 18.47 -35.67
N GLU A 427 6.30 17.40 -35.24
CA GLU A 427 4.88 17.46 -34.83
C GLU A 427 4.67 17.75 -33.33
N GLY A 428 5.64 17.41 -32.49
CA GLY A 428 5.57 17.49 -31.03
C GLY A 428 4.73 16.39 -30.36
N ALA A 429 4.66 16.48 -29.02
CA ALA A 429 3.93 15.55 -28.16
C ALA A 429 2.51 16.04 -27.84
N PRO A 430 1.53 15.15 -27.58
CA PRO A 430 0.17 15.54 -27.22
C PRO A 430 0.10 16.50 -26.03
N PHE A 431 -0.80 17.49 -26.10
CA PHE A 431 -1.07 18.41 -24.99
C PHE A 431 -2.02 17.82 -23.95
N SER A 432 -2.93 16.95 -24.38
CA SER A 432 -3.83 16.22 -23.49
C SER A 432 -4.13 14.82 -24.02
N LEU A 433 -4.32 13.89 -23.09
CA LEU A 433 -4.68 12.50 -23.32
C LEU A 433 -6.07 12.25 -22.74
N THR A 434 -6.94 11.57 -23.48
CA THR A 434 -8.24 11.12 -22.97
C THR A 434 -8.32 9.61 -23.04
N PHE A 435 -8.52 9.00 -21.89
CA PHE A 435 -8.71 7.58 -21.70
C PHE A 435 -10.19 7.30 -21.47
N GLU A 436 -10.71 6.30 -22.16
CA GLU A 436 -12.06 5.77 -21.96
C GLU A 436 -11.93 4.28 -21.67
N PHE A 437 -12.41 3.85 -20.50
CA PHE A 437 -12.37 2.46 -20.05
C PHE A 437 -13.78 1.96 -19.77
N THR A 438 -14.03 0.67 -20.01
CA THR A 438 -15.23 -0.03 -19.53
C THR A 438 -14.86 -1.08 -18.50
N SER A 439 -15.76 -1.39 -17.58
CA SER A 439 -15.54 -2.43 -16.55
C SER A 439 -15.28 -3.83 -17.14
N GLN A 440 -15.62 -4.04 -18.40
CA GLN A 440 -15.35 -5.25 -19.18
C GLN A 440 -13.95 -5.28 -19.81
N GLY A 441 -13.09 -4.30 -19.55
CA GLY A 441 -11.71 -4.26 -20.05
C GLY A 441 -11.53 -3.63 -21.43
N ARG A 442 -12.56 -2.99 -22.01
CA ARG A 442 -12.37 -2.22 -23.25
C ARG A 442 -11.70 -0.90 -22.91
N SER A 443 -10.68 -0.52 -23.68
CA SER A 443 -9.97 0.74 -23.53
C SER A 443 -9.90 1.50 -24.85
N LYS A 444 -9.90 2.83 -24.78
CA LYS A 444 -9.66 3.73 -25.90
C LYS A 444 -8.83 4.91 -25.43
N LEU A 445 -7.83 5.28 -26.24
CA LEU A 445 -6.97 6.43 -26.03
C LEU A 445 -7.16 7.43 -27.16
N SER A 446 -7.39 8.69 -26.80
CA SER A 446 -7.44 9.82 -27.74
C SER A 446 -6.36 10.83 -27.38
N LEU A 447 -5.58 11.26 -28.37
CA LEU A 447 -4.47 12.20 -28.20
C LEU A 447 -4.81 13.53 -28.86
N ASN A 448 -4.66 14.63 -28.13
CA ASN A 448 -4.86 15.97 -28.67
C ASN A 448 -3.51 16.66 -28.91
N LYS A 449 -3.13 16.85 -30.18
CA LYS A 449 -1.90 17.58 -30.56
C LYS A 449 -2.14 19.01 -31.07
N THR A 450 -3.39 19.46 -31.18
CA THR A 450 -3.74 20.66 -31.95
C THR A 450 -4.66 21.63 -31.23
N LYS A 451 -5.71 21.13 -30.58
CA LYS A 451 -6.72 21.97 -29.91
C LYS A 451 -6.18 22.50 -28.60
N GLU A 452 -6.54 23.73 -28.24
CA GLU A 452 -6.24 24.31 -26.93
C GLU A 452 -6.87 23.45 -25.83
N PRO A 453 -6.08 22.90 -24.88
CA PRO A 453 -6.60 22.13 -23.76
C PRO A 453 -7.45 22.96 -22.80
N ALA A 454 -8.37 22.30 -22.08
CA ALA A 454 -9.30 22.97 -21.17
C ALA A 454 -8.62 23.75 -20.04
N TRP A 455 -7.47 23.28 -19.55
CA TRP A 455 -6.71 23.94 -18.48
C TRP A 455 -5.51 24.73 -19.02
N ALA A 456 -5.47 25.07 -20.31
CA ALA A 456 -4.32 25.75 -20.89
C ALA A 456 -4.04 27.12 -20.23
N ALA A 457 -5.10 27.82 -19.83
CA ALA A 457 -5.02 29.11 -19.16
C ALA A 457 -4.43 29.07 -17.74
N GLN A 458 -4.40 27.89 -17.11
CA GLN A 458 -3.87 27.70 -15.75
C GLN A 458 -2.37 27.40 -15.74
N VAL A 459 -1.76 27.26 -16.92
CA VAL A 459 -0.36 26.91 -17.07
C VAL A 459 0.43 28.17 -17.45
N PRO A 460 1.45 28.56 -16.67
CA PRO A 460 2.31 29.70 -16.98
C PRO A 460 3.03 29.55 -18.33
N ALA A 461 3.32 30.67 -18.98
CA ALA A 461 3.99 30.70 -20.28
C ALA A 461 5.38 30.04 -20.26
N GLU A 462 6.13 30.20 -19.16
CA GLU A 462 7.43 29.56 -18.97
C GLU A 462 7.35 28.03 -18.96
N THR A 463 6.29 27.46 -18.36
CA THR A 463 6.04 26.02 -18.37
C THR A 463 5.72 25.53 -19.79
N TRP A 464 4.96 26.30 -20.57
CA TRP A 464 4.73 26.02 -21.99
C TRP A 464 6.03 26.06 -22.82
N ARG A 465 6.89 27.06 -22.57
CA ARG A 465 8.20 27.17 -23.24
C ARG A 465 9.11 25.99 -22.90
N ALA A 466 9.14 25.57 -21.63
CA ALA A 466 9.90 24.39 -21.20
C ALA A 466 9.39 23.11 -21.84
N ASP A 467 8.07 22.90 -21.89
CA ASP A 467 7.46 21.74 -22.56
C ASP A 467 7.72 21.74 -24.07
N PHE A 468 7.69 22.90 -24.72
CA PHE A 468 8.03 23.06 -26.14
C PHE A 468 9.51 22.74 -26.42
N ALA A 469 10.41 23.13 -25.52
CA ALA A 469 11.83 22.78 -25.63
C ALA A 469 12.08 21.27 -25.50
N ALA A 470 11.32 20.59 -24.63
CA ALA A 470 11.39 19.14 -24.46
C ALA A 470 10.72 18.36 -25.61
N PHE A 471 9.66 18.92 -26.21
CA PHE A 471 8.93 18.32 -27.33
C PHE A 471 8.78 19.30 -28.51
N PRO A 472 9.87 19.56 -29.25
CA PRO A 472 9.89 20.55 -30.32
C PRO A 472 8.82 20.33 -31.40
N ARG A 473 8.35 21.44 -31.97
CA ARG A 473 7.38 21.48 -33.06
C ARG A 473 7.84 22.45 -34.14
N ASP A 474 7.60 22.09 -35.38
CA ASP A 474 7.79 23.00 -36.51
C ASP A 474 6.72 24.09 -36.49
N GLY A 475 6.98 25.18 -37.21
CA GLY A 475 6.04 26.29 -37.32
C GLY A 475 4.63 25.83 -37.72
N GLU A 476 4.52 24.95 -38.71
CA GLU A 476 3.24 24.42 -39.21
C GLU A 476 2.46 23.60 -38.15
N HIS A 477 3.17 22.90 -37.27
CA HIS A 477 2.60 22.07 -36.20
C HIS A 477 2.50 22.78 -34.85
N THR A 478 2.84 24.07 -34.81
CA THR A 478 2.71 24.93 -33.63
C THR A 478 1.43 25.75 -33.71
N PRO A 479 0.36 25.39 -32.97
CA PRO A 479 -0.92 26.09 -33.04
C PRO A 479 -0.80 27.56 -32.64
N HIS A 480 -1.65 28.42 -33.23
CA HIS A 480 -1.64 29.86 -32.94
C HIS A 480 -1.82 30.16 -31.44
N TRP A 481 -2.71 29.44 -30.76
CA TRP A 481 -2.94 29.62 -29.32
C TRP A 481 -1.68 29.35 -28.50
N LEU A 482 -0.85 28.36 -28.88
CA LEU A 482 0.37 28.03 -28.17
C LEU A 482 1.44 29.12 -28.35
N ARG A 483 1.57 29.65 -29.58
CA ARG A 483 2.48 30.78 -29.84
C ARG A 483 2.08 32.00 -29.01
N ALA A 484 0.78 32.31 -28.96
CA ALA A 484 0.26 33.40 -28.15
C ALA A 484 0.56 33.19 -26.66
N ARG A 485 0.35 31.97 -26.13
CA ARG A 485 0.67 31.63 -24.72
C ARG A 485 2.14 31.77 -24.39
N MET A 486 3.04 31.31 -25.26
CA MET A 486 4.48 31.38 -25.00
C MET A 486 5.04 32.79 -25.11
N ALA A 487 4.36 33.68 -25.83
CA ALA A 487 4.71 35.11 -25.95
C ALA A 487 4.10 35.98 -24.84
N ASP A 488 3.16 35.44 -24.07
CA ASP A 488 2.49 36.14 -22.98
C ASP A 488 3.35 36.06 -21.70
N ASP A 489 4.01 37.15 -21.33
CA ASP A 489 4.83 37.23 -20.10
C ASP A 489 3.99 37.44 -18.83
N THR A 490 2.66 37.33 -18.90
CA THR A 490 1.81 37.43 -17.71
C THR A 490 1.83 36.14 -16.89
N THR A 491 2.32 36.23 -15.65
CA THR A 491 2.21 35.16 -14.67
C THR A 491 0.75 35.08 -14.17
N PRO A 492 0.05 33.93 -14.29
CA PRO A 492 -1.26 33.77 -13.67
C PRO A 492 -1.13 33.89 -12.14
N PRO A 493 -2.10 34.50 -11.43
CA PRO A 493 -2.09 34.47 -9.97
C PRO A 493 -2.17 33.02 -9.46
N LEU A 494 -1.40 32.74 -8.39
CA LEU A 494 -1.22 31.43 -7.75
C LEU A 494 -2.53 30.79 -7.29
#